data_AF-A0A7S0NTV6-F1
#
_entry.id   AF-A0A7S0NTV6-F1
#
_cell.length_a   1.000
_cell.length_b   1.000
_cell.length_c   1.000
_cell.angle_alpha   90.00
_cell.angle_beta   90.00
_cell.angle_gamma   90.00
#
_symmetry.space_group_name_H-M   'P 1'
#
loop_
_entity.id
_entity.type
_entity.pdbx_description
1 polymer ?
#
loop_
_entity_poly.entity_id
_entity_poly.type
_entity_poly.pdbx_seq_one_letter_code
_entity_poly.pdbx_strand_id
1 'polypeptide(L)'
;MPRFERVGNFEVNRDRAIGNGGFGVVYYARDVSHSPPAECAAKMMVLGSLCQRESVEHEVACMRLVGGHPTIIKFLHYQEAPHARGEAWVFLELATGRRCMGLAHSRELTRAFV
;
A
#
# COMPACT_ATOMS: atom_id res chain seq x y z
N MET A 1 -0.88 -11.64 -19.99
CA MET A 1 -0.24 -12.14 -18.75
C MET A 1 -0.21 -11.01 -17.75
N PRO A 2 -0.49 -11.24 -16.46
CA PRO A 2 -0.52 -10.16 -15.49
C PRO A 2 0.87 -9.53 -15.35
N ARG A 3 0.95 -8.21 -15.29
CA ARG A 3 2.20 -7.48 -15.08
C ARG A 3 2.52 -7.46 -13.59
N PHE A 4 3.29 -8.45 -13.16
CA PHE A 4 3.87 -8.47 -11.82
C PHE A 4 5.16 -7.65 -11.78
N GLU A 5 5.29 -6.83 -10.75
CA GLU A 5 6.53 -6.13 -10.42
C GLU A 5 7.05 -6.61 -9.07
N ARG A 6 8.36 -6.86 -9.00
CA ARG A 6 9.01 -7.25 -7.76
C ARG A 6 9.62 -6.04 -7.07
N VAL A 7 9.21 -5.79 -5.84
CA VAL A 7 9.70 -4.72 -4.98
C VAL A 7 10.18 -5.37 -3.67
N GLY A 8 11.49 -5.65 -3.60
CA GLY A 8 12.07 -6.43 -2.49
C GLY A 8 11.47 -7.84 -2.41
N ASN A 9 10.83 -8.14 -1.28
CA ASN A 9 10.14 -9.41 -1.02
C ASN A 9 8.68 -9.42 -1.47
N PHE A 10 8.22 -8.38 -2.15
CA PHE A 10 6.82 -8.26 -2.57
C PHE A 10 6.67 -8.44 -4.07
N GLU A 11 5.65 -9.19 -4.49
CA GLU A 11 5.15 -9.22 -5.86
C GLU A 11 3.87 -8.40 -5.95
N VAL A 12 3.93 -7.28 -6.68
CA VAL A 12 2.81 -6.38 -6.91
C VAL A 12 2.15 -6.71 -8.24
N ASN A 13 0.83 -6.96 -8.24
CA ASN A 13 0.07 -7.15 -9.46
C ASN A 13 -0.44 -5.79 -9.97
N ARG A 14 0.27 -5.16 -10.92
CA ARG A 14 -0.11 -3.84 -11.46
C ARG A 14 -1.42 -3.87 -12.27
N ASP A 15 -1.92 -5.03 -12.66
CA ASP A 15 -3.21 -5.16 -13.35
C ASP A 15 -4.39 -5.29 -12.38
N ARG A 16 -4.12 -5.43 -11.07
CA ARG A 16 -5.15 -5.60 -10.04
C ARG A 16 -5.12 -4.44 -9.04
N ALA A 17 -5.54 -3.27 -9.51
CA ALA A 17 -5.83 -2.13 -8.62
C ALA A 17 -7.04 -2.46 -7.73
N ILE A 18 -6.89 -2.24 -6.42
CA ILE A 18 -7.93 -2.44 -5.41
C ILE A 18 -8.41 -1.12 -4.78
N GLY A 19 -7.72 -0.01 -5.08
CA GLY A 19 -8.13 1.33 -4.69
C GLY A 19 -7.35 2.41 -5.44
N ASN A 20 -7.92 3.60 -5.54
CA ASN A 20 -7.27 4.79 -6.07
C ASN A 20 -7.64 5.98 -5.17
N GLY A 21 -6.67 6.81 -4.82
CA GLY A 21 -6.87 8.00 -4.00
C GLY A 21 -5.96 9.15 -4.41
N GLY A 22 -6.12 10.30 -3.77
CA GLY A 22 -5.36 11.52 -4.11
C GLY A 22 -3.83 11.40 -3.96
N PHE A 23 -3.36 10.35 -3.29
CA PHE A 23 -1.93 10.10 -3.03
C PHE A 23 -1.37 8.92 -3.84
N GLY A 24 -2.17 8.29 -4.70
CA GLY A 24 -1.70 7.21 -5.56
C GLY A 24 -2.68 6.04 -5.73
N VAL A 25 -2.15 4.92 -6.21
CA VAL A 25 -2.94 3.73 -6.55
C VAL A 25 -2.56 2.59 -5.60
N VAL A 26 -3.56 1.87 -5.10
CA VAL A 26 -3.38 0.69 -4.26
C VAL A 26 -3.62 -0.55 -5.10
N TYR A 27 -2.64 -1.44 -5.14
CA TYR A 27 -2.66 -2.71 -5.86
C TYR A 27 -2.72 -3.89 -4.89
N TYR A 28 -3.24 -5.02 -5.37
CA TYR A 28 -3.04 -6.30 -4.70
C TYR A 28 -1.59 -6.76 -4.85
N ALA A 29 -1.00 -7.24 -3.76
CA ALA A 29 0.36 -7.75 -3.73
C ALA A 29 0.47 -9.01 -2.86
N ARG A 30 1.63 -9.67 -2.93
CA ARG A 30 1.97 -10.82 -2.09
C ARG A 30 3.36 -10.63 -1.51
N ASP A 31 3.51 -10.90 -0.22
CA ASP A 31 4.80 -11.07 0.43
C ASP A 31 5.29 -12.50 0.21
N VAL A 32 6.33 -12.66 -0.60
CA VAL A 32 6.93 -13.95 -0.94
C VAL A 32 8.04 -14.38 0.02
N SER A 33 8.27 -13.64 1.11
CA SER A 33 9.17 -14.08 2.18
C SER A 33 8.57 -15.21 3.04
N HIS A 34 7.25 -15.44 2.95
CA HIS A 34 6.53 -16.49 3.65
C HIS A 34 6.15 -17.66 2.72
N SER A 35 5.96 -18.84 3.31
CA SER A 35 5.41 -20.02 2.63
C SER A 35 4.21 -20.58 3.41
N PRO A 36 2.97 -20.49 2.88
CA PRO A 36 2.60 -19.87 1.60
C PRO A 36 2.77 -18.34 1.61
N PRO A 37 2.89 -17.68 0.43
CA PRO A 37 2.97 -16.22 0.34
C PRO A 37 1.78 -15.54 1.00
N ALA A 38 2.03 -14.48 1.77
CA ALA A 38 1.00 -13.74 2.47
C ALA A 38 0.40 -12.64 1.56
N GLU A 39 -0.92 -12.53 1.50
CA GLU A 39 -1.58 -11.48 0.71
C GLU A 39 -1.49 -10.12 1.41
N CYS A 40 -1.22 -9.07 0.64
CA CYS A 40 -1.10 -7.70 1.15
C CYS A 40 -1.61 -6.66 0.15
N ALA A 41 -1.68 -5.41 0.59
CA ALA A 41 -1.95 -4.25 -0.25
C ALA A 41 -0.67 -3.45 -0.48
N ALA A 42 -0.46 -2.96 -1.70
CA ALA A 42 0.68 -2.14 -2.08
C ALA A 42 0.21 -0.79 -2.62
N LYS A 43 0.42 0.29 -1.85
CA LYS A 43 0.14 1.68 -2.26
C LYS A 43 1.37 2.23 -2.97
N MET A 44 1.22 2.51 -4.27
CA MET A 44 2.19 3.22 -5.09
C MET A 44 1.93 4.72 -5.02
N MET A 45 2.94 5.49 -4.65
CA MET A 45 2.89 6.95 -4.62
C MET A 45 3.91 7.51 -5.60
N VAL A 46 3.54 8.57 -6.31
CA VAL A 46 4.46 9.30 -7.19
C VAL A 46 4.98 10.51 -6.44
N LEU A 47 6.23 10.44 -5.99
CA LEU A 47 6.96 11.54 -5.37
C LEU A 47 7.19 12.66 -6.39
N GLY A 48 6.85 13.87 -5.99
CA GLY A 48 6.90 15.07 -6.84
C GLY A 48 6.45 16.30 -6.06
N SER A 49 6.12 17.38 -6.75
CA SER A 49 5.71 18.64 -6.10
C SER A 49 4.49 18.50 -5.19
N LEU A 50 3.58 17.56 -5.49
CA LEU A 50 2.34 17.31 -4.74
C LEU A 50 2.49 16.25 -3.64
N CYS A 51 3.54 15.43 -3.68
CA CYS A 51 3.81 14.39 -2.70
C CYS A 51 5.29 14.45 -2.36
N GLN A 52 5.61 15.28 -1.37
CA GLN A 52 6.97 15.51 -0.93
C GLN A 52 7.46 14.27 -0.17
N ARG A 53 8.73 13.90 -0.40
CA ARG A 53 9.38 12.78 0.30
C ARG A 53 9.22 12.90 1.82
N GLU A 54 9.40 14.09 2.37
CA GLU A 54 9.25 14.35 3.81
C GLU A 54 7.84 14.03 4.32
N SER A 55 6.79 14.34 3.56
CA SER A 55 5.41 14.00 3.92
C SER A 55 5.19 12.49 3.94
N VAL A 56 5.80 11.77 2.99
CA VAL A 56 5.75 10.31 2.94
C VAL A 56 6.51 9.68 4.11
N GLU A 57 7.71 10.19 4.42
CA GLU A 57 8.50 9.74 5.56
C GLU A 57 7.75 9.96 6.88
N HIS A 58 7.05 11.10 7.01
CA HIS A 58 6.19 11.37 8.15
C HIS A 58 5.00 10.40 8.24
N GLU A 59 4.29 10.14 7.13
CA GLU A 59 3.20 9.15 7.08
C GLU A 59 3.70 7.77 7.50
N VAL A 60 4.85 7.34 6.98
CA VAL A 60 5.49 6.07 7.33
C VAL A 60 5.90 6.03 8.81
N ALA A 61 6.43 7.13 9.36
CA ALA A 61 6.79 7.22 10.77
C ALA A 61 5.55 7.07 11.67
N CYS A 62 4.45 7.77 11.37
CA CYS A 62 3.18 7.61 12.08
C CYS A 62 2.68 6.16 12.00
N MET A 63 2.66 5.56 10.81
CA MET A 63 2.23 4.17 10.63
C MET A 63 3.08 3.17 11.41
N ARG A 64 4.40 3.38 11.52
CA ARG A 64 5.28 2.54 12.34
C ARG A 64 4.96 2.65 13.83
N LEU A 65 4.56 3.82 14.31
CA LEU A 65 4.20 4.04 15.71
C LEU A 65 2.88 3.37 16.08
N VAL A 66 1.89 3.37 15.17
CA VAL A 66 0.53 2.88 15.46
C VAL A 66 0.23 1.47 14.93
N GLY A 67 1.08 0.93 14.04
CA GLY A 67 0.83 -0.29 13.28
C GLY A 67 0.79 -1.59 14.10
N GLY A 68 1.02 -1.53 15.41
CA GLY A 68 0.80 -2.64 16.34
C GLY A 68 -0.62 -2.71 16.92
N HIS A 69 -1.45 -1.69 16.71
CA HIS A 69 -2.79 -1.65 17.28
C HIS A 69 -3.77 -2.52 16.48
N PRO A 70 -4.56 -3.41 17.10
CA PRO A 70 -5.41 -4.39 16.40
C PRO A 70 -6.58 -3.79 15.59
N THR A 71 -6.82 -2.48 15.71
CA THR A 71 -7.88 -1.77 14.97
C THR A 71 -7.33 -0.82 13.90
N ILE A 72 -6.02 -0.79 13.71
CA ILE A 72 -5.34 0.06 12.73
C ILE A 72 -4.68 -0.85 11.71
N ILE A 73 -4.74 -0.47 10.44
CA ILE A 73 -4.14 -1.23 9.35
C ILE A 73 -2.66 -1.49 9.65
N LYS A 74 -2.26 -2.76 9.66
CA LYS A 74 -0.87 -3.13 9.95
C LYS A 74 0.06 -2.66 8.84
N PHE A 75 1.05 -1.86 9.22
CA PHE A 75 2.18 -1.50 8.38
C PHE A 75 3.14 -2.68 8.22
N LEU A 76 3.46 -3.06 6.98
CA LEU A 76 4.38 -4.16 6.69
C LEU A 76 5.75 -3.62 6.25
N HIS A 77 5.78 -2.72 5.27
CA HIS A 77 7.04 -2.23 4.70
C HIS A 77 6.89 -0.90 3.96
N TYR A 78 8.01 -0.18 3.81
CA TYR A 78 8.13 1.00 2.96
C TYR A 78 9.40 0.89 2.13
N GLN A 79 9.30 1.14 0.82
CA GLN A 79 10.44 1.14 -0.08
C GLN A 79 10.30 2.19 -1.17
N GLU A 80 11.31 3.05 -1.32
CA GLU A 80 11.44 3.88 -2.52
C GLU A 80 11.91 3.00 -3.69
N ALA A 81 11.28 3.16 -4.86
CA ALA A 81 11.66 2.41 -6.05
C ALA A 81 13.02 2.92 -6.55
N PRO A 82 14.08 2.08 -6.56
CA PRO A 82 15.43 2.54 -6.93
C PRO A 82 15.57 2.86 -8.42
N HIS A 83 14.65 2.36 -9.27
CA HIS A 83 14.76 2.45 -10.74
C HIS A 83 13.67 3.32 -11.40
N ALA A 84 12.59 3.64 -10.68
CA ALA A 84 11.57 4.57 -11.14
C ALA A 84 11.76 5.88 -10.36
N ARG A 85 12.34 6.90 -11.01
CA ARG A 85 12.56 8.21 -10.38
C ARG A 85 11.22 8.74 -9.87
N GLY A 86 11.08 8.81 -8.56
CA GLY A 86 9.91 9.36 -7.89
C GLY A 86 8.77 8.38 -7.69
N GLU A 87 8.99 7.07 -7.61
CA GLU A 87 7.97 6.14 -7.08
C GLU A 87 8.36 5.67 -5.68
N ALA A 88 7.38 5.59 -4.79
CA ALA A 88 7.51 5.02 -3.46
C ALA A 88 6.37 4.04 -3.16
N TRP A 89 6.69 2.98 -2.44
CA TRP A 89 5.79 1.87 -2.16
C TRP A 89 5.58 1.73 -0.66
N VAL A 90 4.32 1.66 -0.24
CA VAL A 90 3.91 1.31 1.12
C VAL A 90 3.16 -0.01 1.05
N PHE A 91 3.60 -0.99 1.84
CA PHE A 91 2.99 -2.31 1.96
C PHE A 91 2.23 -2.41 3.27
N LEU A 92 0.96 -2.82 3.18
CA LEU A 92 0.00 -2.85 4.28
C LEU A 92 -0.69 -4.21 4.31
N GLU A 93 -1.25 -4.61 5.46
CA GLU A 93 -2.14 -5.77 5.48
C GLU A 93 -3.31 -5.59 4.50
N LEU A 94 -3.79 -6.70 3.94
CA LEU A 94 -4.95 -6.67 3.08
C LEU A 94 -6.23 -6.73 3.92
N ALA A 95 -6.95 -5.60 4.03
CA ALA A 95 -8.25 -5.55 4.68
C ALA A 95 -9.31 -6.32 3.88
N THR A 96 -9.49 -7.60 4.18
CA THR A 96 -10.53 -8.45 3.57
C THR A 96 -11.85 -8.22 4.30
N GLY A 97 -12.56 -7.15 3.91
CA GLY A 97 -13.73 -6.61 4.61
C GLY A 97 -14.87 -7.60 4.91
N ARG A 98 -14.75 -8.40 5.98
CA ARG A 98 -15.87 -9.19 6.51
C ARG A 98 -16.81 -8.39 7.43
N ARG A 99 -16.60 -7.08 7.65
CA ARG A 99 -17.51 -6.27 8.50
C ARG A 99 -17.90 -4.87 8.03
N CYS A 100 -17.39 -4.36 6.90
CA CYS A 100 -17.81 -3.05 6.36
C CYS A 100 -18.03 -3.06 4.83
N MET A 101 -18.40 -4.21 4.24
CA MET A 101 -18.69 -4.25 2.80
C MET A 101 -20.18 -4.02 2.53
N GLY A 102 -20.48 -2.75 2.32
CA GLY A 102 -21.67 -2.26 1.68
C GLY A 102 -21.48 -0.92 0.97
N LEU A 103 -20.25 -0.51 0.61
CA LEU A 103 -20.01 0.75 -0.11
C LEU A 103 -18.81 0.64 -1.06
N ALA A 104 -19.05 -0.06 -2.17
CA ALA A 104 -18.35 0.16 -3.42
C ALA A 104 -18.78 1.52 -3.99
N HIS A 105 -18.30 2.62 -3.41
CA HIS A 105 -18.32 3.96 -4.01
C HIS A 105 -17.01 4.66 -3.65
N SER A 106 -15.95 4.36 -4.41
CA SER A 106 -14.81 5.19 -4.83
C SER A 106 -14.23 6.32 -3.95
N ARG A 107 -14.58 6.47 -2.67
CA ARG A 107 -14.22 7.64 -1.83
C ARG A 107 -13.88 7.29 -0.38
N GLU A 108 -14.19 6.09 0.11
CA GLU A 108 -14.06 5.78 1.54
C GLU A 108 -12.82 4.97 1.94
N LEU A 109 -12.14 4.29 1.01
CA LEU A 109 -10.84 3.69 1.32
C LEU A 109 -9.84 4.75 1.77
N THR A 110 -9.97 5.99 1.30
CA THR A 110 -9.09 7.12 1.65
C THR A 110 -9.12 7.50 3.14
N ARG A 111 -10.19 7.18 3.88
CA ARG A 111 -10.31 7.46 5.32
C ARG A 111 -9.79 6.34 6.23
N ALA A 112 -9.46 5.17 5.67
CA ALA A 112 -8.83 4.10 6.43
C ALA A 112 -7.30 4.21 6.46
N PHE A 113 -6.72 5.14 5.68
CA PHE A 113 -5.28 5.33 5.51
C PHE A 113 -4.77 6.71 5.97
N VAL A 114 -5.62 7.54 6.58
CA VAL A 114 -5.24 8.84 7.17
C VAL A 114 -6.02 9.06 8.46
#